data_AF-D8L143-F1
#
_entry.id   AF-D8L143-F1
#
_cell.length_a   1.000
_cell.length_b   1.000
_cell.length_c   1.000
_cell.angle_alpha   90.00
_cell.angle_beta   90.00
_cell.angle_gamma   90.00
#
_symmetry.space_group_name_H-M   'P 1'
#
loop_
_entity.id
_entity.type
_entity.pdbx_description
1 polymer ?
#
loop_
_entity_poly.entity_id
_entity_poly.type
_entity_poly.pdbx_seq_one_letter_code
_entity_poly.pdbx_strand_id
1 'polypeptide(L)'
;MENANGGFVYVLVSQNTNYIKIGGTDYPPLKRIKEINATEPYKQFGPWALGDFRQVNDWRKVEYNLHYIFRSKLVKEIEGQKELFSISLYEASIKLNEIDPNEIIRKPKVDRMFQDDDFSKYIMQLFSFTGLLHWLDIQGIWTFVLFPMTNGGRYYTINIGPHEVAFSTLNTKNKKSTHMILMDKLVFDYKPVIEWVKNHNGNIQEEAYDRALPRSVSIVYEGDFNVAEEFMHLDGIRRAIIAYWTESLILLKEKGVASSYAKHHNYNAIAELNIKMKQSGL
;
A
#
# COMPACT_ATOMS: atom_id res chain seq x y z
N MET A 1 17.63 -8.77 -15.13
CA MET A 1 18.67 -7.96 -14.49
C MET A 1 17.94 -6.86 -13.72
N GLU A 2 18.09 -6.79 -12.40
CA GLU A 2 17.61 -5.63 -11.65
C GLU A 2 18.37 -4.40 -12.15
N ASN A 3 17.65 -3.39 -12.62
CA ASN A 3 18.26 -2.13 -13.03
C ASN A 3 18.94 -1.52 -11.79
N ALA A 4 20.26 -1.33 -11.84
CA ALA A 4 21.04 -0.79 -10.71
C ALA A 4 20.59 0.63 -10.26
N ASN A 5 19.75 1.30 -11.07
CA ASN A 5 19.18 2.62 -10.79
C ASN A 5 17.68 2.58 -10.43
N GLY A 6 17.08 1.39 -10.26
CA GLY A 6 15.69 1.27 -9.85
C GLY A 6 15.46 1.90 -8.47
N GLY A 7 14.34 2.58 -8.28
CA GLY A 7 14.08 3.26 -7.02
C GLY A 7 12.77 4.02 -6.99
N PHE A 8 12.76 5.12 -6.25
CA PHE A 8 11.59 5.94 -5.98
C PHE A 8 11.92 7.40 -6.24
N VAL A 9 10.95 8.11 -6.79
CA VAL A 9 10.93 9.56 -6.82
C VAL A 9 9.72 10.01 -6.00
N TYR A 10 9.94 10.96 -5.11
CA TYR A 10 8.97 11.36 -4.10
C TYR A 10 8.90 12.87 -3.96
N VAL A 11 7.75 13.31 -3.45
CA VAL A 11 7.46 14.69 -3.06
C VAL A 11 7.18 14.69 -1.56
N LEU A 12 7.90 15.53 -0.81
CA LEU A 12 7.63 15.76 0.60
C LEU A 12 7.04 17.15 0.82
N VAL A 13 6.19 17.22 1.84
CA VAL A 13 5.53 18.44 2.29
C VAL A 13 5.80 18.65 3.77
N SER A 14 5.76 19.89 4.23
CA SER A 14 5.72 20.20 5.66
C SER A 14 4.69 21.31 5.92
N GLN A 15 4.13 21.32 7.12
CA GLN A 15 3.23 22.39 7.56
C GLN A 15 3.99 23.67 7.93
N ASN A 16 5.32 23.59 8.09
CA ASN A 16 6.16 24.71 8.53
C ASN A 16 6.74 25.53 7.37
N THR A 17 6.42 25.19 6.13
CA THR A 17 6.88 25.92 4.95
C THR A 17 5.90 25.77 3.78
N ASN A 18 5.92 26.74 2.87
CA ASN A 18 5.18 26.67 1.60
C ASN A 18 5.99 25.97 0.50
N TYR A 19 7.21 25.52 0.79
CA TYR A 19 8.04 24.78 -0.16
C TYR A 19 7.73 23.29 -0.11
N ILE A 20 7.87 22.64 -1.26
CA ILE A 20 7.89 21.18 -1.33
C ILE A 20 9.32 20.71 -1.62
N LYS A 21 9.61 19.48 -1.21
CA LYS A 21 10.87 18.81 -1.52
C LYS A 21 10.64 17.73 -2.56
N ILE A 22 11.34 17.79 -3.69
CA ILE A 22 11.34 16.71 -4.69
C ILE A 22 12.67 15.99 -4.60
N GLY A 23 12.63 14.67 -4.40
CA GLY A 23 13.85 13.89 -4.28
C GLY A 23 13.71 12.48 -4.84
N GLY A 24 14.85 11.83 -5.03
CA GLY A 24 14.96 10.43 -5.42
C GLY A 24 15.72 9.57 -4.40
N THR A 25 15.52 8.25 -4.47
CA THR A 25 16.22 7.27 -3.64
C THR A 25 16.09 5.85 -4.22
N ASP A 26 17.05 4.98 -3.95
CA ASP A 26 17.06 3.55 -4.29
C ASP A 26 16.32 2.67 -3.26
N TYR A 27 15.83 3.25 -2.16
CA TYR A 27 15.08 2.54 -1.12
C TYR A 27 13.72 3.22 -0.85
N PRO A 28 12.76 2.58 -0.15
CA PRO A 28 11.44 3.18 0.07
C PRO A 28 11.52 4.58 0.70
N PRO A 29 10.73 5.58 0.22
CA PRO A 29 10.88 7.00 0.60
C PRO A 29 10.89 7.28 2.10
N LEU A 30 10.27 6.42 2.90
CA LEU A 30 10.12 6.59 4.33
C LEU A 30 11.42 6.45 5.12
N LYS A 31 12.34 5.60 4.66
CA LYS A 31 13.70 5.58 5.22
C LYS A 31 14.40 6.92 4.93
N ARG A 32 14.12 7.54 3.78
CA ARG A 32 14.77 8.78 3.35
C ARG A 32 14.21 9.98 4.11
N ILE A 33 12.91 9.97 4.38
CA ILE A 33 12.23 11.01 5.16
C ILE A 33 12.82 11.12 6.57
N LYS A 34 13.17 10.01 7.22
CA LYS A 34 13.82 10.02 8.54
C LYS A 34 15.17 10.76 8.50
N GLU A 35 15.99 10.49 7.47
CA GLU A 35 17.28 11.17 7.27
C GLU A 35 17.08 12.66 6.98
N ILE A 36 16.13 13.02 6.13
CA ILE A 36 15.80 14.41 5.78
C ILE A 36 15.36 15.19 7.02
N ASN A 37 14.50 14.61 7.86
CA ASN A 37 14.06 15.24 9.10
C ASN A 37 15.15 15.40 10.16
N ALA A 38 16.30 14.73 10.00
CA ALA A 38 17.44 14.84 10.91
C ALA A 38 18.56 15.75 10.39
N THR A 39 18.51 16.18 9.13
CA THR A 39 19.66 16.79 8.44
C THR A 39 19.35 18.21 7.96
N GLU A 40 20.27 19.14 8.22
CA GLU A 40 20.20 20.50 7.67
C GLU A 40 20.48 20.51 6.14
N PRO A 41 19.90 21.45 5.39
CA PRO A 41 19.03 22.55 5.83
C PRO A 41 17.55 22.14 5.93
N TYR A 42 17.20 20.87 5.72
CA TYR A 42 15.80 20.44 5.67
C TYR A 42 15.15 20.36 7.05
N LYS A 43 15.90 19.94 8.06
CA LYS A 43 15.43 19.79 9.44
C LYS A 43 14.70 21.03 9.97
N GLN A 44 15.22 22.24 9.73
CA GLN A 44 14.62 23.49 10.21
C GLN A 44 13.20 23.76 9.65
N PHE A 45 12.86 23.17 8.50
CA PHE A 45 11.55 23.30 7.86
C PHE A 45 10.67 22.06 8.05
N GLY A 46 11.14 21.06 8.79
CA GLY A 46 10.39 19.84 9.08
C GLY A 46 9.36 20.02 10.21
N PRO A 47 8.57 18.99 10.56
CA PRO A 47 8.70 17.64 10.02
C PRO A 47 8.16 17.57 8.59
N TRP A 48 8.95 16.93 7.73
CA TRP A 48 8.59 16.56 6.37
C TRP A 48 7.83 15.24 6.40
N ALA A 49 6.74 15.18 5.63
CA ALA A 49 5.91 14.01 5.43
C ALA A 49 5.80 13.68 3.94
N LEU A 50 5.52 12.41 3.63
CA LEU A 50 5.32 11.96 2.26
C LEU A 50 4.03 12.56 1.68
N GLY A 51 4.16 13.38 0.63
CA GLY A 51 3.04 13.93 -0.11
C GLY A 51 2.59 13.00 -1.25
N ASP A 52 3.52 12.59 -2.11
CA ASP A 52 3.29 11.71 -3.26
C ASP A 52 4.59 11.01 -3.70
N PHE A 53 4.51 9.91 -4.45
CA PHE A 53 5.70 9.21 -4.96
C PHE A 53 5.39 8.21 -6.09
N ARG A 54 6.39 7.87 -6.92
CA ARG A 54 6.34 6.76 -7.87
C ARG A 54 7.57 5.88 -7.73
N GLN A 55 7.39 4.57 -7.90
CA GLN A 55 8.47 3.61 -8.04
C GLN A 55 8.83 3.47 -9.53
N VAL A 56 10.09 3.70 -9.87
CA VAL A 56 10.58 3.84 -11.25
C VAL A 56 11.83 3.01 -11.55
N ASN A 57 12.06 2.74 -12.83
CA ASN A 57 13.17 1.93 -13.34
C ASN A 57 14.54 2.65 -13.25
N ASP A 58 14.55 3.99 -13.36
CA ASP A 58 15.72 4.84 -13.11
C ASP A 58 15.30 6.11 -12.36
N TRP A 59 15.50 6.12 -11.04
CA TRP A 59 15.08 7.26 -10.22
C TRP A 59 15.91 8.52 -10.48
N ARG A 60 17.19 8.38 -10.82
CA ARG A 60 18.10 9.52 -11.06
C ARG A 60 17.68 10.27 -12.32
N LYS A 61 17.36 9.53 -13.40
CA LYS A 61 16.86 10.11 -14.65
C LYS A 61 15.54 10.85 -14.42
N VAL A 62 14.59 10.22 -13.72
CA VAL A 62 13.26 10.79 -13.49
C VAL A 62 13.32 12.00 -12.57
N GLU A 63 14.07 11.93 -11.47
CA GLU A 63 14.30 13.06 -10.56
C GLU A 63 14.92 14.25 -11.28
N TYR A 64 15.99 14.01 -12.05
CA TYR A 64 16.66 15.06 -12.83
C TYR A 64 15.68 15.77 -13.77
N ASN A 65 14.84 15.02 -14.48
CA ASN A 65 13.84 15.59 -15.37
C ASN A 65 12.80 16.45 -14.62
N LEU A 66 12.33 16.00 -13.45
CA LEU A 66 11.39 16.78 -12.63
C LEU A 66 12.04 18.06 -12.09
N HIS A 67 13.27 17.98 -11.61
CA HIS A 67 14.03 19.16 -11.19
C HIS A 67 14.23 20.14 -12.34
N TYR A 68 14.49 19.63 -13.55
CA TYR A 68 14.62 20.47 -14.75
C TYR A 68 13.30 21.17 -15.11
N ILE A 69 12.17 20.46 -15.05
CA ILE A 69 10.83 21.03 -15.28
C ILE A 69 10.57 22.20 -14.31
N PHE A 70 10.91 22.03 -13.03
CA PHE A 70 10.66 23.02 -11.99
C PHE A 70 11.83 23.97 -11.70
N ARG A 71 12.88 23.97 -12.54
CA ARG A 71 14.12 24.73 -12.30
C ARG A 71 13.90 26.23 -12.05
N SER A 72 12.87 26.81 -12.69
CA SER A 72 12.52 28.22 -12.54
C SER A 72 11.85 28.54 -11.20
N LYS A 73 11.39 27.52 -10.48
CA LYS A 73 10.74 27.58 -9.16
C LYS A 73 11.63 27.03 -8.04
N LEU A 74 12.88 26.69 -8.34
CA LEU A 74 13.86 26.26 -7.34
C LEU A 74 14.11 27.40 -6.34
N VAL A 75 13.98 27.10 -5.05
CA VAL A 75 14.27 28.03 -3.96
C VAL A 75 15.78 28.25 -3.89
N LYS A 76 16.26 29.49 -3.86
CA LYS A 76 17.70 29.83 -3.89
C LYS A 76 18.17 30.52 -2.62
N GLU A 77 17.23 30.99 -1.81
CA GLU A 77 17.44 31.75 -0.60
C GLU A 77 17.90 30.85 0.57
N ILE A 78 17.61 29.55 0.49
CA ILE A 78 18.06 28.55 1.47
C ILE A 78 19.38 27.96 1.00
N GLU A 79 20.46 28.27 1.72
CA GLU A 79 21.79 27.74 1.45
C GLU A 79 21.85 26.22 1.67
N GLY A 80 22.64 25.52 0.86
CA GLY A 80 22.93 24.09 1.05
C GLY A 80 21.87 23.10 0.55
N GLN A 81 20.78 23.56 -0.08
CA GLN A 81 19.79 22.68 -0.73
C GLN A 81 19.69 22.92 -2.24
N LYS A 82 19.24 21.89 -2.97
CA LYS A 82 18.99 21.92 -4.42
C LYS A 82 17.67 21.26 -4.80
N GLU A 83 16.81 21.02 -3.81
CA GLU A 83 15.70 20.08 -3.92
C GLU A 83 14.39 20.67 -3.39
N LEU A 84 14.38 21.95 -2.97
CA LEU A 84 13.19 22.68 -2.54
C LEU A 84 12.65 23.55 -3.66
N PHE A 85 11.34 23.47 -3.88
CA PHE A 85 10.65 24.17 -4.95
C PHE A 85 9.44 24.93 -4.39
N SER A 86 9.24 26.16 -4.90
CA SER A 86 8.09 27.00 -4.59
C SER A 86 6.92 26.68 -5.53
N ILE A 87 6.41 25.45 -5.44
CA ILE A 87 5.23 24.96 -6.15
C ILE A 87 4.34 24.19 -5.17
N SER A 88 3.07 24.03 -5.52
CA SER A 88 2.13 23.24 -4.73
C SER A 88 2.37 21.73 -4.89
N LEU A 89 1.91 20.94 -3.91
CA LEU A 89 1.86 19.47 -4.02
C LEU A 89 1.07 19.04 -5.25
N TYR A 90 -0.03 19.73 -5.56
CA TYR A 90 -0.87 19.43 -6.72
C TYR A 90 -0.09 19.54 -8.05
N GLU A 91 0.66 20.63 -8.25
CA GLU A 91 1.50 20.81 -9.44
C GLU A 91 2.56 19.72 -9.57
N ALA A 92 3.20 19.33 -8.47
CA ALA A 92 4.19 18.25 -8.46
C ALA A 92 3.54 16.88 -8.76
N SER A 93 2.39 16.59 -8.17
CA SER A 93 1.63 15.35 -8.41
C SER A 93 1.17 15.22 -9.86
N ILE A 94 0.78 16.32 -10.52
CA ILE A 94 0.50 16.31 -11.97
C ILE A 94 1.72 15.81 -12.74
N LYS A 95 2.91 16.35 -12.45
CA LYS A 95 4.14 15.94 -13.14
C LYS A 95 4.60 14.53 -12.80
N LEU A 96 4.32 14.03 -11.60
CA LEU A 96 4.51 12.61 -11.28
C LEU A 96 3.58 11.69 -12.08
N ASN A 97 2.35 12.12 -12.35
CA ASN A 97 1.40 11.35 -13.18
C ASN A 97 1.76 11.36 -14.67
N GLU A 98 2.51 12.36 -15.13
CA GLU A 98 2.98 12.48 -16.53
C GLU A 98 4.29 11.70 -16.80
N ILE A 99 4.89 11.04 -15.80
CA ILE A 99 6.07 10.19 -16.00
C ILE A 99 5.75 9.13 -17.06
N ASP A 100 6.68 8.92 -18.00
CA ASP A 100 6.58 7.89 -19.03
C ASP A 100 6.19 6.54 -18.40
N PRO A 101 5.06 5.93 -18.80
CA PRO A 101 4.62 4.63 -18.30
C PRO A 101 5.68 3.53 -18.36
N ASN A 102 6.62 3.60 -19.31
CA ASN A 102 7.72 2.65 -19.44
C ASN A 102 8.79 2.80 -18.34
N GLU A 103 8.85 3.96 -17.68
CA GLU A 103 9.71 4.20 -16.53
C GLU A 103 9.08 3.72 -15.23
N ILE A 104 7.77 3.44 -15.21
CA ILE A 104 7.03 3.05 -14.00
C ILE A 104 7.12 1.54 -13.76
N ILE A 105 7.63 1.15 -12.59
CA ILE A 105 7.76 -0.26 -12.21
C ILE A 105 6.37 -0.90 -12.10
N ARG A 106 6.19 -2.04 -12.80
CA ARG A 106 4.98 -2.89 -12.81
C ARG A 106 3.71 -2.20 -13.30
N LYS A 107 3.82 -1.13 -14.11
CA LYS A 107 2.68 -0.39 -14.67
C LYS A 107 1.58 -1.30 -15.28
N PRO A 108 1.88 -2.32 -16.10
CA PRO A 108 0.84 -3.18 -16.66
C PRO A 108 0.00 -3.93 -15.61
N LYS A 109 0.59 -4.30 -14.48
CA LYS A 109 -0.16 -4.93 -13.37
C LYS A 109 -1.06 -3.92 -12.66
N VAL A 110 -0.57 -2.71 -12.47
CA VAL A 110 -1.36 -1.63 -11.85
C VAL A 110 -2.55 -1.28 -12.75
N ASP A 111 -2.31 -1.14 -14.05
CA ASP A 111 -3.37 -0.84 -15.02
C ASP A 111 -4.43 -1.92 -15.08
N ARG A 112 -4.01 -3.19 -15.12
CA ARG A 112 -4.94 -4.32 -15.07
C ARG A 112 -5.83 -4.29 -13.82
N MET A 113 -5.30 -3.91 -12.66
CA MET A 113 -6.10 -3.80 -11.43
C MET A 113 -7.22 -2.76 -11.58
N PHE A 114 -6.93 -1.60 -12.18
CA PHE A 114 -7.91 -0.52 -12.33
C PHE A 114 -8.77 -0.60 -13.58
N GLN A 115 -8.51 -1.55 -14.48
CA GLN A 115 -9.40 -1.92 -15.59
C GLN A 115 -10.48 -2.93 -15.18
N ASP A 116 -10.29 -3.60 -14.04
CA ASP A 116 -11.24 -4.53 -13.45
C ASP A 116 -12.05 -3.78 -12.38
N ASP A 117 -13.24 -3.30 -12.75
CA ASP A 117 -14.07 -2.44 -11.91
C ASP A 117 -14.47 -3.12 -10.60
N ASP A 118 -14.90 -4.38 -10.65
CA ASP A 118 -15.30 -5.16 -9.48
C ASP A 118 -14.11 -5.34 -8.52
N PHE A 119 -12.94 -5.70 -9.06
CA PHE A 119 -11.74 -5.88 -8.25
C PHE A 119 -11.25 -4.56 -7.65
N SER A 120 -11.20 -3.49 -8.44
CA SER A 120 -10.73 -2.19 -7.98
C SER A 120 -11.64 -1.61 -6.89
N LYS A 121 -12.97 -1.71 -7.05
CA LYS A 121 -13.96 -1.33 -6.05
C LYS A 121 -13.76 -2.10 -4.75
N TYR A 122 -13.68 -3.43 -4.83
CA TYR A 122 -13.47 -4.28 -3.67
C TYR A 122 -12.17 -3.95 -2.93
N ILE A 123 -11.05 -3.75 -3.64
CA ILE A 123 -9.78 -3.41 -3.01
C ILE A 123 -9.83 -2.03 -2.35
N MET A 124 -10.39 -1.02 -3.01
CA MET A 124 -10.56 0.32 -2.39
C MET A 124 -11.35 0.22 -1.08
N GLN A 125 -12.42 -0.57 -1.08
CA GLN A 125 -13.24 -0.79 0.11
C GLN A 125 -12.50 -1.57 1.19
N LEU A 126 -11.77 -2.63 0.84
CA LEU A 126 -10.94 -3.38 1.79
C LEU A 126 -9.89 -2.48 2.45
N PHE A 127 -9.21 -1.62 1.69
CA PHE A 127 -8.22 -0.69 2.23
C PHE A 127 -8.85 0.40 3.11
N SER A 128 -10.00 0.94 2.73
CA SER A 128 -10.77 1.87 3.56
C SER A 128 -11.23 1.20 4.87
N PHE A 129 -11.78 0.00 4.76
CA PHE A 129 -12.36 -0.76 5.86
C PHE A 129 -11.32 -1.17 6.91
N THR A 130 -10.14 -1.60 6.45
CA THR A 130 -9.02 -2.05 7.29
C THR A 130 -8.18 -0.89 7.86
N GLY A 131 -8.27 0.30 7.26
CA GLY A 131 -7.43 1.44 7.60
C GLY A 131 -5.96 1.27 7.21
N LEU A 132 -5.63 0.33 6.32
CA LEU A 132 -4.25 0.01 5.97
C LEU A 132 -3.50 1.20 5.33
N LEU A 133 -4.21 2.12 4.65
CA LEU A 133 -3.63 3.37 4.14
C LEU A 133 -3.20 4.37 5.22
N HIS A 134 -3.58 4.19 6.49
CA HIS A 134 -3.00 5.00 7.57
C HIS A 134 -1.59 4.54 7.95
N TRP A 135 -1.18 3.36 7.48
CA TRP A 135 0.12 2.74 7.75
C TRP A 135 1.06 2.85 6.54
N LEU A 136 0.86 3.85 5.69
CA LEU A 136 1.75 4.08 4.53
C LEU A 136 3.20 4.22 4.97
N ASP A 137 3.46 4.75 6.18
CA ASP A 137 4.79 4.98 6.76
C ASP A 137 5.58 3.70 7.08
N ILE A 138 4.90 2.56 7.11
CA ILE A 138 5.50 1.24 7.34
C ILE A 138 5.22 0.26 6.19
N GLN A 139 4.97 0.78 4.98
CA GLN A 139 5.03 -0.04 3.77
C GLN A 139 6.34 -0.84 3.73
N GLY A 140 6.25 -2.11 3.34
CA GLY A 140 7.34 -3.07 3.45
C GLY A 140 7.29 -3.91 4.72
N ILE A 141 6.70 -3.43 5.83
CA ILE A 141 6.27 -4.30 6.94
C ILE A 141 4.99 -5.03 6.54
N TRP A 142 4.07 -4.33 5.90
CA TRP A 142 2.97 -4.92 5.17
C TRP A 142 3.21 -4.79 3.66
N THR A 143 2.62 -5.69 2.89
CA THR A 143 2.78 -5.70 1.43
C THR A 143 1.46 -6.03 0.76
N PHE A 144 1.17 -5.29 -0.30
CA PHE A 144 0.15 -5.63 -1.29
C PHE A 144 0.84 -6.10 -2.57
N VAL A 145 0.45 -7.29 -3.05
CA VAL A 145 1.05 -7.94 -4.22
C VAL A 145 -0.05 -8.28 -5.23
N LEU A 146 0.11 -7.81 -6.46
CA LEU A 146 -0.83 -8.00 -7.56
C LEU A 146 -0.42 -9.17 -8.46
N PHE A 147 -1.37 -10.06 -8.71
CA PHE A 147 -1.25 -11.23 -9.57
C PHE A 147 0.06 -12.02 -9.30
N PRO A 148 0.30 -12.46 -8.05
CA PRO A 148 1.49 -13.24 -7.77
C PRO A 148 1.36 -14.63 -8.39
N MET A 149 2.45 -15.10 -8.99
CA MET A 149 2.53 -16.46 -9.51
C MET A 149 2.72 -17.41 -8.33
N THR A 150 1.61 -17.93 -7.81
CA THR A 150 1.58 -18.94 -6.75
C THR A 150 0.86 -20.19 -7.24
N ASN A 151 1.14 -21.34 -6.62
CA ASN A 151 0.50 -22.61 -6.97
C ASN A 151 -1.04 -22.56 -6.86
N GLY A 152 -1.60 -21.64 -6.08
CA GLY A 152 -3.03 -21.46 -5.88
C GLY A 152 -3.71 -20.44 -6.81
N GLY A 153 -2.97 -19.80 -7.74
CA GLY A 153 -3.56 -18.83 -8.67
C GLY A 153 -4.13 -17.58 -7.99
N ARG A 154 -3.36 -17.02 -7.05
CA ARG A 154 -3.73 -15.79 -6.33
C ARG A 154 -3.91 -14.62 -7.30
N TYR A 155 -5.01 -13.90 -7.12
CA TYR A 155 -5.29 -12.65 -7.83
C TYR A 155 -4.63 -11.45 -7.14
N TYR A 156 -4.68 -11.43 -5.81
CA TYR A 156 -3.87 -10.55 -4.98
C TYR A 156 -3.54 -11.23 -3.66
N THR A 157 -2.53 -10.71 -2.99
CA THR A 157 -2.24 -11.04 -1.58
C THR A 157 -1.89 -9.76 -0.82
N ILE A 158 -2.44 -9.61 0.39
CA ILE A 158 -1.95 -8.69 1.42
C ILE A 158 -1.22 -9.51 2.47
N ASN A 159 -0.02 -9.09 2.85
CA ASN A 159 0.75 -9.69 3.93
C ASN A 159 1.01 -8.66 5.02
N ILE A 160 1.03 -9.09 6.28
CA ILE A 160 1.54 -8.30 7.41
C ILE A 160 2.67 -9.13 8.04
N GLY A 161 3.89 -8.60 7.97
CA GLY A 161 5.09 -9.34 8.37
C GLY A 161 5.26 -10.60 7.53
N PRO A 162 5.37 -11.81 8.14
CA PRO A 162 5.73 -13.03 7.43
C PRO A 162 4.56 -13.83 6.85
N HIS A 163 3.29 -13.45 7.06
CA HIS A 163 2.14 -14.27 6.64
C HIS A 163 1.10 -13.49 5.81
N GLU A 164 0.34 -14.23 4.99
CA GLU A 164 -0.79 -13.68 4.24
C GLU A 164 -1.92 -13.35 5.23
N VAL A 165 -2.48 -12.15 5.13
CA VAL A 165 -3.63 -11.72 5.94
C VAL A 165 -4.89 -11.50 5.11
N ALA A 166 -4.75 -11.36 3.79
CA ALA A 166 -5.88 -11.40 2.89
C ALA A 166 -5.43 -11.88 1.51
N PHE A 167 -6.29 -12.65 0.84
CA PHE A 167 -6.10 -12.95 -0.56
C PHE A 167 -7.42 -13.24 -1.27
N SER A 168 -7.40 -13.15 -2.59
CA SER A 168 -8.38 -13.81 -3.46
C SER A 168 -7.66 -14.68 -4.49
N THR A 169 -8.27 -15.78 -4.90
CA THR A 169 -7.89 -16.50 -6.14
C THR A 169 -8.71 -16.00 -7.32
N LEU A 170 -8.30 -16.36 -8.53
CA LEU A 170 -9.12 -16.16 -9.73
C LEU A 170 -10.27 -17.15 -9.81
N ASN A 171 -11.39 -16.68 -10.34
CA ASN A 171 -12.45 -17.56 -10.82
C ASN A 171 -11.92 -18.33 -12.04
N THR A 172 -12.18 -19.63 -12.09
CA THR A 172 -11.86 -20.49 -13.24
C THR A 172 -13.14 -21.12 -13.76
N LYS A 173 -13.13 -21.67 -14.98
CA LYS A 173 -14.33 -22.25 -15.61
C LYS A 173 -15.16 -23.17 -14.71
N ASN A 174 -14.52 -23.86 -13.76
CA ASN A 174 -15.15 -24.86 -12.90
C ASN A 174 -15.04 -24.55 -11.40
N LYS A 175 -14.48 -23.40 -10.99
CA LYS A 175 -14.25 -23.10 -9.58
C LYS A 175 -14.34 -21.60 -9.30
N LYS A 176 -15.25 -21.24 -8.39
CA LYS A 176 -15.43 -19.87 -7.88
C LYS A 176 -14.13 -19.35 -7.25
N SER A 177 -14.01 -18.02 -7.16
CA SER A 177 -12.90 -17.43 -6.42
C SER A 177 -12.99 -17.84 -4.95
N THR A 178 -11.82 -18.12 -4.36
CA THR A 178 -11.68 -18.33 -2.93
C THR A 178 -11.11 -17.06 -2.33
N HIS A 179 -11.80 -16.54 -1.31
CA HIS A 179 -11.39 -15.40 -0.52
C HIS A 179 -10.89 -15.91 0.82
N MET A 180 -9.83 -15.28 1.34
CA MET A 180 -9.38 -15.49 2.71
C MET A 180 -9.11 -14.15 3.35
N ILE A 181 -9.48 -14.03 4.61
CA ILE A 181 -9.03 -12.95 5.46
C ILE A 181 -8.69 -13.48 6.86
N LEU A 182 -7.50 -13.10 7.33
CA LEU A 182 -7.02 -13.40 8.66
C LEU A 182 -7.46 -12.28 9.59
N MET A 183 -8.04 -12.64 10.72
CA MET A 183 -8.57 -11.69 11.70
C MET A 183 -8.47 -12.24 13.12
N ASP A 184 -9.06 -11.51 14.06
CA ASP A 184 -9.11 -11.90 15.47
C ASP A 184 -10.21 -12.94 15.76
N LYS A 185 -9.97 -13.82 16.75
CA LYS A 185 -10.97 -14.76 17.28
C LYS A 185 -12.23 -14.09 17.81
N LEU A 186 -12.23 -12.77 18.04
CA LEU A 186 -13.44 -11.97 18.31
C LEU A 186 -14.58 -12.23 17.30
N VAL A 187 -14.28 -12.68 16.07
CA VAL A 187 -15.31 -13.02 15.09
C VAL A 187 -16.25 -14.14 15.57
N PHE A 188 -15.80 -15.02 16.47
CA PHE A 188 -16.63 -16.10 17.01
C PHE A 188 -17.79 -15.61 17.88
N ASP A 189 -17.73 -14.36 18.37
CA ASP A 189 -18.83 -13.74 19.11
C ASP A 189 -20.05 -13.48 18.21
N TYR A 190 -19.89 -13.54 16.88
CA TYR A 190 -20.89 -13.20 15.88
C TYR A 190 -21.38 -14.45 15.15
N LYS A 191 -22.31 -15.19 15.77
CA LYS A 191 -22.91 -16.42 15.18
C LYS A 191 -23.40 -16.28 13.72
N PRO A 192 -24.04 -15.16 13.32
CA PRO A 192 -24.45 -14.97 11.91
C PRO A 192 -23.28 -15.05 10.92
N VAL A 193 -22.07 -14.62 11.31
CA VAL A 193 -20.87 -14.74 10.46
C VAL A 193 -20.54 -16.22 10.21
N ILE A 194 -20.60 -17.05 11.25
CA ILE A 194 -20.27 -18.48 11.15
C ILE A 194 -21.26 -19.19 10.22
N GLU A 195 -22.55 -18.84 10.31
CA GLU A 195 -23.60 -19.37 9.44
C GLU A 195 -23.40 -18.88 7.99
N TRP A 196 -23.11 -17.59 7.81
CA TRP A 196 -22.82 -17.02 6.50
C TRP A 196 -21.64 -17.71 5.82
N VAL A 197 -20.54 -17.95 6.54
CA VAL A 197 -19.34 -18.63 6.01
C VAL A 197 -19.69 -20.04 5.54
N LYS A 198 -20.48 -20.80 6.32
CA LYS A 198 -20.93 -22.15 5.92
C LYS A 198 -21.78 -22.12 4.65
N ASN A 199 -22.67 -21.13 4.53
CA ASN A 199 -23.53 -20.97 3.36
C ASN A 199 -22.76 -20.58 2.09
N HIS A 200 -21.53 -20.11 2.23
CA HIS A 200 -20.62 -19.73 1.14
C HIS A 200 -19.48 -20.74 0.94
N ASN A 201 -19.72 -22.03 1.23
CA ASN A 201 -18.73 -23.12 1.13
C ASN A 201 -17.41 -22.83 1.88
N GLY A 202 -17.51 -22.03 2.93
CA GLY A 202 -16.35 -21.55 3.66
C GLY A 202 -15.99 -22.38 4.88
N ASN A 203 -14.84 -22.05 5.47
CA ASN A 203 -14.39 -22.59 6.73
C ASN A 203 -13.65 -21.54 7.57
N ILE A 204 -13.49 -21.86 8.85
CA ILE A 204 -12.79 -21.03 9.82
C ILE A 204 -11.62 -21.87 10.37
N GLN A 205 -10.41 -21.31 10.39
CA GLN A 205 -9.17 -22.01 10.75
C GLN A 205 -8.44 -21.24 11.86
N GLU A 206 -8.32 -21.83 13.05
CA GLU A 206 -7.75 -21.16 14.24
C GLU A 206 -6.22 -21.15 14.33
N GLU A 207 -5.53 -21.91 13.48
CA GLU A 207 -4.06 -22.07 13.51
C GLU A 207 -3.47 -22.03 12.11
N ALA A 208 -3.80 -21.00 11.34
CA ALA A 208 -3.38 -20.93 9.94
C ALA A 208 -1.87 -20.65 9.74
N TYR A 209 -1.20 -20.01 10.72
CA TYR A 209 0.21 -19.62 10.60
C TYR A 209 0.95 -19.65 11.93
N ASP A 210 2.09 -20.36 12.01
CA ASP A 210 2.93 -20.49 13.21
C ASP A 210 3.41 -19.16 13.82
N ARG A 211 3.53 -18.12 12.99
CA ARG A 211 4.01 -16.79 13.38
C ARG A 211 2.88 -15.75 13.49
N ALA A 212 1.62 -16.17 13.43
CA ALA A 212 0.48 -15.29 13.69
C ALA A 212 0.35 -15.00 15.20
N LEU A 213 -0.42 -13.98 15.54
CA LEU A 213 -0.76 -13.75 16.96
C LEU A 213 -1.62 -14.91 17.48
N PRO A 214 -1.54 -15.31 18.76
CA PRO A 214 -2.26 -16.48 19.30
C PRO A 214 -3.79 -16.47 19.12
N ARG A 215 -4.37 -15.28 18.93
CA ARG A 215 -5.80 -15.05 18.69
C ARG A 215 -6.14 -14.89 17.21
N SER A 216 -5.29 -15.38 16.31
CA SER A 216 -5.55 -15.36 14.88
C SER A 216 -6.61 -16.38 14.48
N VAL A 217 -7.41 -16.03 13.49
CA VAL A 217 -8.30 -16.96 12.79
C VAL A 217 -8.37 -16.58 11.32
N SER A 218 -8.27 -17.56 10.43
CA SER A 218 -8.49 -17.37 8.99
C SER A 218 -9.92 -17.75 8.65
N ILE A 219 -10.65 -16.83 8.03
CA ILE A 219 -11.93 -17.14 7.41
C ILE A 219 -11.68 -17.30 5.91
N VAL A 220 -12.11 -18.43 5.36
CA VAL A 220 -12.03 -18.75 3.94
C VAL A 220 -13.44 -19.00 3.42
N TYR A 221 -13.79 -18.46 2.26
CA TYR A 221 -15.11 -18.64 1.64
C TYR A 221 -15.03 -18.52 0.11
N GLU A 222 -16.07 -18.99 -0.58
CA GLU A 222 -16.16 -18.93 -2.03
C GLU A 222 -17.16 -17.86 -2.50
N GLY A 223 -16.81 -17.13 -3.55
CA GLY A 223 -17.64 -16.02 -4.03
C GLY A 223 -17.02 -15.27 -5.20
N ASP A 224 -17.70 -14.24 -5.66
CA ASP A 224 -17.09 -13.16 -6.44
C ASP A 224 -16.75 -11.97 -5.52
N PHE A 225 -16.31 -10.84 -6.09
CA PHE A 225 -15.99 -9.66 -5.30
C PHE A 225 -17.20 -9.01 -4.63
N ASN A 226 -18.42 -9.23 -5.14
CA ASN A 226 -19.65 -8.74 -4.49
C ASN A 226 -19.93 -9.55 -3.21
N VAL A 227 -19.77 -10.87 -3.26
CA VAL A 227 -19.84 -11.74 -2.07
C VAL A 227 -18.75 -11.36 -1.06
N ALA A 228 -17.55 -11.02 -1.52
CA ALA A 228 -16.49 -10.57 -0.63
C ALA A 228 -16.76 -9.20 0.00
N GLU A 229 -17.43 -8.29 -0.73
CA GLU A 229 -17.93 -7.03 -0.20
C GLU A 229 -19.04 -7.26 0.84
N GLU A 230 -20.00 -8.15 0.58
CA GLU A 230 -21.05 -8.52 1.53
C GLU A 230 -20.46 -9.02 2.85
N PHE A 231 -19.47 -9.93 2.77
CA PHE A 231 -18.77 -10.44 3.95
C PHE A 231 -18.20 -9.32 4.83
N MET A 232 -17.57 -8.29 4.23
CA MET A 232 -16.99 -7.17 4.99
C MET A 232 -18.05 -6.37 5.76
N HIS A 233 -19.32 -6.40 5.34
CA HIS A 233 -20.41 -5.67 6.00
C HIS A 233 -21.11 -6.47 7.10
N LEU A 234 -20.76 -7.75 7.31
CA LEU A 234 -21.31 -8.52 8.42
C LEU A 234 -20.85 -7.93 9.76
N ASP A 235 -21.77 -7.94 10.73
CA ASP A 235 -21.49 -7.48 12.07
C ASP A 235 -20.28 -8.21 12.68
N GLY A 236 -19.38 -7.44 13.30
CA GLY A 236 -18.19 -7.96 13.96
C GLY A 236 -16.96 -8.13 13.08
N ILE A 237 -17.11 -8.24 11.75
CA ILE A 237 -15.97 -8.43 10.82
C ILE A 237 -14.98 -7.28 10.92
N ARG A 238 -15.47 -6.03 10.93
CA ARG A 238 -14.61 -4.85 11.04
C ARG A 238 -13.78 -4.87 12.32
N ARG A 239 -14.43 -5.19 13.44
CA ARG A 239 -13.82 -5.21 14.76
C ARG A 239 -12.74 -6.29 14.83
N ALA A 240 -13.03 -7.50 14.35
CA ALA A 240 -12.08 -8.60 14.34
C ALA A 240 -10.86 -8.32 13.45
N ILE A 241 -11.06 -7.73 12.26
CA ILE A 241 -9.97 -7.37 11.36
C ILE A 241 -9.08 -6.28 11.98
N ILE A 242 -9.67 -5.18 12.43
CA ILE A 242 -8.92 -4.06 13.03
C ILE A 242 -8.13 -4.54 14.25
N ALA A 243 -8.73 -5.36 15.12
CA ALA A 243 -8.08 -5.87 16.32
C ALA A 243 -6.81 -6.67 16.00
N TYR A 244 -6.84 -7.53 14.98
CA TYR A 244 -5.67 -8.32 14.59
C TYR A 244 -4.64 -7.50 13.80
N TRP A 245 -5.09 -6.79 12.75
CA TRP A 245 -4.21 -6.12 11.81
C TRP A 245 -3.46 -4.96 12.48
N THR A 246 -4.17 -4.15 13.27
CA THR A 246 -3.57 -3.00 13.96
C THR A 246 -2.52 -3.45 14.97
N GLU A 247 -2.84 -4.45 15.80
CA GLU A 247 -1.88 -4.97 16.79
C GLU A 247 -0.66 -5.58 16.11
N SER A 248 -0.87 -6.34 15.04
CA SER A 248 0.23 -6.91 14.24
C SER A 248 1.13 -5.82 13.66
N LEU A 249 0.56 -4.75 13.10
CA LEU A 249 1.29 -3.63 12.52
C LEU A 249 2.09 -2.84 13.58
N ILE A 250 1.49 -2.58 14.75
CA ILE A 250 2.17 -1.91 15.88
C ILE A 250 3.38 -2.72 16.33
N LEU A 251 3.18 -4.01 16.62
CA LEU A 251 4.25 -4.89 17.12
C LEU A 251 5.41 -5.01 16.11
N LEU A 252 5.10 -5.09 14.81
CA LEU A 252 6.12 -5.18 13.78
C LEU A 252 6.85 -3.84 13.57
N LYS A 253 6.12 -2.72 13.67
CA LYS A 253 6.71 -1.37 13.62
C LYS A 253 7.70 -1.16 14.76
N GLU A 254 7.35 -1.56 15.98
CA GLU A 254 8.23 -1.48 17.15
C GLU A 254 9.50 -2.33 16.99
N LYS A 255 9.36 -3.52 16.40
CA LYS A 255 10.50 -4.41 16.12
C LYS A 255 11.36 -3.93 14.94
N GLY A 256 10.86 -3.05 14.08
CA GLY A 256 11.55 -2.57 12.89
C GLY A 256 11.80 -3.67 11.84
N VAL A 257 11.00 -4.73 11.83
CA VAL A 257 11.19 -5.89 10.94
C VAL A 257 10.32 -5.77 9.68
N ALA A 258 10.96 -5.79 8.51
CA ALA A 258 10.26 -5.82 7.23
C ALA A 258 9.67 -7.21 6.92
N SER A 259 8.63 -7.23 6.09
CA SER A 259 8.08 -8.45 5.50
C SER A 259 9.09 -9.13 4.59
N SER A 260 9.14 -10.46 4.63
CA SER A 260 9.84 -11.29 3.64
C SER A 260 9.35 -11.05 2.21
N TYR A 261 8.14 -10.50 2.04
CA TYR A 261 7.53 -10.19 0.76
C TYR A 261 7.75 -8.76 0.29
N ALA A 262 8.52 -7.93 1.00
CA ALA A 262 8.71 -6.50 0.70
C ALA A 262 9.16 -6.23 -0.75
N LYS A 263 10.03 -7.08 -1.30
CA LYS A 263 10.48 -6.99 -2.72
C LYS A 263 9.35 -7.21 -3.72
N HIS A 264 8.29 -7.90 -3.33
CA HIS A 264 7.12 -8.16 -4.16
C HIS A 264 6.04 -7.10 -4.00
N HIS A 265 6.23 -6.08 -3.15
CA HIS A 265 5.22 -5.06 -2.96
C HIS A 265 4.97 -4.20 -4.22
N ASN A 266 3.70 -3.98 -4.56
CA ASN A 266 3.25 -3.11 -5.63
C ASN A 266 3.04 -1.68 -5.14
N TYR A 267 4.14 -0.97 -4.90
CA TYR A 267 4.15 0.43 -4.42
C TYR A 267 3.31 1.40 -5.28
N ASN A 268 3.40 1.31 -6.60
CA ASN A 268 2.63 2.17 -7.50
C ASN A 268 1.12 1.91 -7.42
N ALA A 269 0.69 0.68 -7.11
CA ALA A 269 -0.73 0.39 -6.89
C ALA A 269 -1.25 1.09 -5.62
N ILE A 270 -0.44 1.13 -4.56
CA ILE A 270 -0.78 1.87 -3.34
C ILE A 270 -0.84 3.38 -3.59
N ALA A 271 0.11 3.93 -4.34
CA ALA A 271 0.09 5.33 -4.71
C ALA A 271 -1.19 5.69 -5.48
N GLU A 272 -1.58 4.88 -6.47
CA GLU A 272 -2.79 5.11 -7.25
C GLU A 272 -4.09 4.91 -6.44
N LEU A 273 -4.15 3.89 -5.57
CA LEU A 273 -5.25 3.69 -4.62
C LEU A 273 -5.46 4.93 -3.73
N ASN A 274 -4.37 5.46 -3.16
CA ASN A 274 -4.42 6.63 -2.30
C ASN A 274 -4.93 7.87 -3.04
N ILE A 275 -4.58 8.03 -4.32
CA ILE A 275 -5.09 9.12 -5.15
C ILE A 275 -6.59 8.96 -5.40
N LYS A 276 -7.01 7.77 -5.84
CA LYS A 276 -8.42 7.49 -6.17
C LYS A 276 -9.32 7.63 -4.94
N MET A 277 -8.91 7.11 -3.78
CA MET A 277 -9.71 7.23 -2.55
C MET A 277 -9.89 8.68 -2.10
N LYS A 278 -8.82 9.50 -2.15
CA LYS A 278 -8.92 10.95 -1.87
C LYS A 278 -9.88 11.67 -2.83
N GLN A 279 -9.94 11.26 -4.10
CA GLN A 279 -10.88 11.83 -5.08
C GLN A 279 -12.32 11.37 -4.85
N SER A 280 -12.52 10.14 -4.36
CA SER A 280 -13.84 9.58 -4.04
C SER A 280 -14.40 10.05 -2.69
N GLY A 281 -13.64 10.79 -1.90
CA GLY A 281 -14.05 11.22 -0.55
C GLY A 281 -14.06 10.10 0.49
N LEU A 282 -13.30 9.02 0.24
CA LEU A 282 -13.13 7.86 1.12
C LEU A 282 -11.78 7.88 1.85
#